data_AF-A0A5K3FHG2-F1
#
_entry.id   AF-A0A5K3FHG2-F1
#
_cell.length_a   1.000
_cell.length_b   1.000
_cell.length_c   1.000
_cell.angle_alpha   90.00
_cell.angle_beta   90.00
_cell.angle_gamma   90.00
#
_symmetry.space_group_name_H-M   'P 1'
#
loop_
_entity.id
_entity.type
_entity.pdbx_description
1 polymer ?
#
loop_
_entity_poly.entity_id
_entity_poly.type
_entity_poly.pdbx_seq_one_letter_code
_entity_poly.pdbx_strand_id
1 'polypeptide(L)'
;MFTEAIALLDNELSLFQTFVFKRLHKSYEPLSEFDVLVDGFFPETVDVLFDQLPDVFSAGNPDRFYQLYKIGLDFLDLLEARADSGKQVTKFREHSAYSSFLSKWSLNVYFQLRYQTCSEILSDCSKNVLKEAEPESPGYALALTATVMHQIKWCWSDGIYLDSLRHRFWKLTLQLINVYSYLIGEESLRQSSSSSEHARVVSIEPLLLVFFDGSLFLKWLEDGNLTDLVFPTMQLPKTDEMPDWLAQCVEDSTERVKSSLVSIRSCICSTFQDSMQTLTRQVQDLPRQYRRTNRDWPSKPSLFMPKILNQLTSLAQTIECNILTKFHVDASPALRDQVSSLFEDLILQGTKMYHAQTSELIASVKKVEDSLRRLRVARAVGGGQNAGTAGKTDDDKIRHQVHLDTQEYLKHLRSLPLLSEDGLKSNFAVLSTEEDSESPSMAVS
;
A
#
# COMPACT_ATOMS: atom_id res chain seq x y z
N MET A 1 38.81 -8.66 -24.18
CA MET A 1 39.02 -10.12 -24.02
C MET A 1 38.46 -10.85 -25.23
N PHE A 2 37.14 -10.94 -25.41
CA PHE A 2 36.56 -11.67 -26.54
C PHE A 2 36.76 -11.01 -27.91
N THR A 3 36.91 -9.68 -27.98
CA THR A 3 37.12 -8.96 -29.26
C THR A 3 38.42 -9.36 -29.97
N GLU A 4 39.51 -9.58 -29.21
CA GLU A 4 40.79 -10.02 -29.77
C GLU A 4 40.76 -11.51 -30.16
N ALA A 5 40.07 -12.34 -29.36
CA ALA A 5 39.84 -13.74 -29.69
C ALA A 5 39.01 -13.90 -30.98
N ILE A 6 37.99 -13.06 -31.15
CA ILE A 6 37.20 -13.00 -32.39
C ILE A 6 38.04 -12.49 -33.56
N ALA A 7 38.86 -11.45 -33.37
CA ALA A 7 39.74 -10.97 -34.43
C ALA A 7 40.77 -12.03 -34.87
N LEU A 8 41.26 -12.83 -33.91
CA LEU A 8 42.12 -13.99 -34.20
C LEU A 8 41.35 -15.07 -34.97
N LEU A 9 40.12 -15.39 -34.56
CA LEU A 9 39.24 -16.30 -35.28
C LEU A 9 39.00 -15.83 -36.73
N ASP A 10 38.67 -14.56 -36.93
CA ASP A 10 38.40 -14.01 -38.27
C ASP A 10 39.66 -14.07 -39.17
N ASN A 11 40.84 -13.79 -38.61
CA ASN A 11 42.12 -13.89 -39.32
C ASN A 11 42.49 -15.35 -39.64
N GLU A 12 42.37 -16.27 -38.68
CA GLU A 12 42.74 -17.68 -38.83
C GLU A 12 41.73 -18.45 -39.70
N LEU A 13 40.42 -18.14 -39.63
CA LEU A 13 39.42 -18.68 -40.56
C LEU A 13 39.72 -18.28 -42.00
N SER A 14 40.15 -17.04 -42.23
CA SER A 14 40.53 -16.59 -43.58
C SER A 14 41.73 -17.36 -44.13
N LEU A 15 42.72 -17.67 -43.28
CA LEU A 15 43.88 -18.48 -43.63
C LEU A 15 43.48 -19.93 -43.87
N PHE A 16 42.67 -20.53 -42.98
CA PHE A 16 42.24 -21.91 -43.06
C PHE A 16 41.35 -22.17 -44.29
N GLN A 17 40.40 -21.27 -44.59
CA GLN A 17 39.63 -21.32 -45.85
C GLN A 17 40.56 -21.24 -47.06
N THR A 18 41.60 -20.40 -47.02
CA THR A 18 42.60 -20.31 -48.10
C THR A 18 43.42 -21.60 -48.25
N PHE A 19 43.74 -22.30 -47.16
CA PHE A 19 44.52 -23.54 -47.17
C PHE A 19 43.71 -24.79 -47.51
N VAL A 20 42.46 -24.88 -47.05
CA VAL A 20 41.54 -25.99 -47.36
C VAL A 20 41.09 -25.95 -48.82
N PHE A 21 40.70 -24.78 -49.35
CA PHE A 21 40.26 -24.67 -50.75
C PHE A 21 41.39 -24.74 -51.79
N LYS A 22 42.66 -24.69 -51.38
CA LYS A 22 43.81 -24.83 -52.31
C LYS A 22 44.23 -26.28 -52.59
N ARG A 23 43.68 -27.30 -51.92
CA ARG A 23 43.98 -28.71 -52.22
C ARG A 23 42.88 -29.35 -53.07
N LEU A 24 43.00 -29.17 -54.38
CA LEU A 24 42.37 -30.05 -55.36
C LEU A 24 42.97 -31.46 -55.23
N HIS A 25 42.21 -32.47 -54.74
CA HIS A 25 42.05 -33.78 -55.39
C HIS A 25 41.28 -34.84 -54.55
N LYS A 26 40.07 -35.18 -55.02
CA LYS A 26 39.50 -36.53 -55.29
C LYS A 26 39.68 -37.73 -54.33
N SER A 27 40.00 -37.55 -53.05
CA SER A 27 39.93 -38.64 -52.05
C SER A 27 39.18 -38.16 -50.82
N TYR A 28 38.35 -39.02 -50.24
CA TYR A 28 37.56 -38.80 -49.01
C TYR A 28 38.31 -37.86 -48.05
N GLU A 29 37.76 -36.67 -47.82
CA GLU A 29 38.36 -35.65 -46.96
C GLU A 29 37.88 -35.86 -45.53
N PRO A 30 38.68 -36.45 -44.63
CA PRO A 30 38.32 -36.58 -43.21
C PRO A 30 38.11 -35.22 -42.52
N LEU A 31 38.57 -34.13 -43.14
CA LEU A 31 38.37 -32.75 -42.67
C LEU A 31 37.07 -32.11 -43.17
N SER A 32 36.33 -32.76 -44.07
CA SER A 32 35.03 -32.23 -44.55
C SER A 32 33.93 -32.28 -43.49
N GLU A 33 34.10 -33.11 -42.44
CA GLU A 33 33.22 -33.20 -41.28
C GLU A 33 33.71 -32.36 -40.08
N PHE A 34 34.95 -31.86 -40.13
CA PHE A 34 35.57 -31.08 -39.06
C PHE A 34 35.19 -29.60 -39.18
N ASP A 35 34.56 -29.09 -38.14
CA ASP A 35 34.12 -27.71 -38.06
C ASP A 35 35.13 -26.87 -37.26
N VAL A 36 35.85 -25.97 -37.92
CA VAL A 36 36.89 -25.17 -37.27
C VAL A 36 36.35 -24.33 -36.12
N LEU A 37 35.11 -23.84 -36.23
CA LEU A 37 34.50 -23.01 -35.18
C LEU A 37 34.04 -23.88 -34.00
N VAL A 38 33.30 -24.95 -34.30
CA VAL A 38 32.64 -25.79 -33.30
C VAL A 38 33.59 -26.81 -32.65
N ASP A 39 34.44 -27.45 -33.46
CA ASP A 39 35.28 -28.57 -33.06
C ASP A 39 36.73 -28.15 -32.73
N GLY A 40 37.12 -26.87 -32.95
CA GLY A 40 38.53 -26.45 -32.77
C GLY A 40 38.85 -25.02 -32.33
N PHE A 41 37.95 -24.04 -32.45
CA PHE A 41 38.19 -22.72 -31.86
C PHE A 41 37.53 -22.60 -30.49
N PHE A 42 36.25 -22.97 -30.43
CA PHE A 42 35.45 -22.77 -29.24
C PHE A 42 35.85 -23.68 -28.06
N PRO A 43 36.08 -25.00 -28.24
CA PRO A 43 36.52 -25.85 -27.13
C PRO A 43 37.84 -25.36 -26.50
N GLU A 44 38.80 -24.99 -27.34
CA GLU A 44 40.12 -24.50 -26.97
C GLU A 44 40.04 -23.14 -26.27
N THR A 45 39.18 -22.25 -26.76
CA THR A 45 38.92 -20.97 -26.10
C THR A 45 38.28 -21.17 -24.72
N VAL A 46 37.31 -22.09 -24.61
CA VAL A 46 36.66 -22.42 -23.34
C VAL A 46 37.65 -23.02 -22.35
N ASP A 47 38.51 -23.95 -22.78
CA ASP A 47 39.54 -24.55 -21.94
C ASP A 47 40.54 -23.49 -21.43
N VAL A 48 41.02 -22.60 -22.30
CA VAL A 48 41.89 -21.48 -21.90
C VAL A 48 41.19 -20.55 -20.90
N LEU A 49 39.91 -20.24 -21.10
CA LEU A 49 39.13 -19.43 -20.17
C LEU A 49 38.99 -20.11 -18.80
N PHE A 50 38.79 -21.42 -18.78
CA PHE A 50 38.66 -22.18 -17.54
C PHE A 50 39.97 -22.27 -16.77
N ASP A 51 41.08 -22.47 -17.47
CA ASP A 51 42.39 -22.67 -16.85
C ASP A 51 43.06 -21.35 -16.44
N GLN A 52 43.00 -20.34 -17.31
CA GLN A 52 43.72 -19.07 -17.11
C GLN A 52 42.89 -18.01 -16.39
N LEU A 53 41.55 -18.12 -16.45
CA LEU A 53 40.64 -17.07 -15.98
C LEU A 53 39.45 -17.60 -15.15
N PRO A 54 39.67 -18.49 -14.15
CA PRO A 54 38.59 -19.06 -13.36
C PRO A 54 37.79 -18.01 -12.57
N ASP A 55 38.44 -16.91 -12.17
CA ASP A 55 37.83 -15.82 -11.40
C ASP A 55 36.72 -15.08 -12.16
N VAL A 56 36.71 -15.14 -13.49
CA VAL A 56 35.67 -14.52 -14.34
C VAL A 56 34.29 -15.10 -14.04
N PHE A 57 34.21 -16.37 -13.63
CA PHE A 57 32.97 -17.08 -13.34
C PHE A 57 32.52 -16.95 -11.88
N SER A 58 33.28 -16.23 -11.05
CA SER A 58 32.98 -16.05 -9.63
C SER A 58 31.82 -15.10 -9.42
N ALA A 59 30.78 -15.57 -8.72
CA ALA A 59 29.62 -14.76 -8.36
C ALA A 59 29.87 -13.81 -7.16
N GLY A 60 31.07 -13.81 -6.56
CA GLY A 60 31.34 -13.07 -5.33
C GLY A 60 31.11 -11.54 -5.42
N ASN A 61 31.21 -10.97 -6.62
CA ASN A 61 30.73 -9.62 -6.92
C ASN A 61 29.62 -9.73 -7.97
N PRO A 62 28.35 -9.49 -7.60
CA PRO A 62 27.22 -9.72 -8.50
C PRO A 62 27.20 -8.72 -9.66
N ASP A 63 27.62 -7.47 -9.48
CA ASP A 63 27.65 -6.46 -10.57
C ASP A 63 28.68 -6.83 -11.63
N ARG A 64 29.87 -7.25 -11.19
CA ARG A 64 30.92 -7.74 -12.08
C ARG A 64 30.50 -9.04 -12.76
N PHE A 65 29.90 -9.96 -12.02
CA PHE A 65 29.39 -11.22 -12.58
C PHE A 65 28.35 -10.97 -13.67
N TYR A 66 27.40 -10.05 -13.44
CA TYR A 66 26.41 -9.66 -14.43
C TYR A 66 27.06 -9.19 -15.73
N GLN A 67 28.01 -8.24 -15.64
CA GLN A 67 28.67 -7.67 -16.81
C GLN A 67 29.43 -8.75 -17.60
N LEU A 68 30.21 -9.58 -16.89
CA LEU A 68 31.00 -10.64 -17.52
C LEU A 68 30.11 -11.73 -18.13
N TYR A 69 29.01 -12.08 -17.47
CA TYR A 69 28.04 -13.04 -17.99
C TYR A 69 27.38 -12.53 -19.27
N LYS A 70 26.96 -11.26 -19.31
CA LYS A 70 26.41 -10.61 -20.51
C LYS A 70 27.42 -10.61 -21.66
N ILE A 71 28.66 -10.20 -21.40
CA ILE A 71 29.74 -10.25 -22.37
C ILE A 71 29.97 -11.70 -22.87
N GLY A 72 29.85 -12.68 -21.99
CA GLY A 72 29.95 -14.11 -22.34
C GLY A 72 28.81 -14.58 -23.25
N LEU A 73 27.58 -14.10 -23.04
CA LEU A 73 26.45 -14.36 -23.93
C LEU A 73 26.62 -13.66 -25.29
N ASP A 74 27.02 -12.39 -25.29
CA ASP A 74 27.30 -11.63 -26.51
C ASP A 74 28.41 -12.31 -27.34
N PHE A 75 29.40 -12.93 -26.67
CA PHE A 75 30.42 -13.74 -27.32
C PHE A 75 29.83 -14.96 -28.03
N LEU A 76 28.89 -15.68 -27.39
CA LEU A 76 28.19 -16.80 -28.04
C LEU A 76 27.37 -16.32 -29.23
N ASP A 77 26.63 -15.22 -29.10
CA ASP A 77 25.83 -14.64 -30.19
C ASP A 77 26.73 -14.24 -31.37
N LEU A 78 27.92 -13.69 -31.11
CA LEU A 78 28.91 -13.33 -32.13
C LEU A 78 29.51 -14.55 -32.83
N LEU A 79 29.62 -15.69 -32.16
CA LEU A 79 30.05 -16.96 -32.75
C LEU A 79 28.94 -17.59 -33.57
N GLU A 80 27.71 -17.58 -33.09
CA GLU A 80 26.55 -18.07 -33.84
C GLU A 80 26.31 -17.24 -35.11
N ALA A 81 26.52 -15.93 -35.06
CA ALA A 81 26.44 -15.05 -36.24
C ALA A 81 27.51 -15.35 -37.30
N ARG A 82 28.61 -16.03 -36.93
CA ARG A 82 29.70 -16.44 -37.83
C ARG A 82 29.51 -17.85 -38.39
N ALA A 83 28.47 -18.56 -37.96
CA ALA A 83 28.14 -19.86 -38.53
C ALA A 83 27.62 -19.71 -39.96
N ASP A 84 28.13 -20.53 -40.88
CA ASP A 84 27.82 -20.53 -42.31
C ASP A 84 26.41 -21.09 -42.60
N SER A 85 25.81 -21.83 -41.65
CA SER A 85 24.47 -22.40 -41.81
C SER A 85 23.75 -22.64 -40.48
N GLY A 86 22.41 -22.67 -40.51
CA GLY A 86 21.61 -23.00 -39.32
C GLY A 86 21.89 -24.38 -38.74
N LYS A 87 22.33 -25.36 -39.56
CA LYS A 87 22.75 -26.68 -39.06
C LYS A 87 24.01 -26.61 -38.21
N GLN A 88 24.92 -25.70 -38.55
CA GLN A 88 26.15 -25.47 -37.81
C GLN A 88 25.87 -24.83 -36.45
N VAL A 89 24.92 -23.88 -36.39
CA VAL A 89 24.44 -23.30 -35.12
C VAL A 89 23.86 -24.38 -34.21
N THR A 90 23.07 -25.31 -34.75
CA THR A 90 22.55 -26.44 -33.97
C THR A 90 23.69 -27.33 -33.44
N LYS A 91 24.66 -27.70 -34.30
CA LYS A 91 25.84 -28.48 -33.91
C LYS A 91 26.64 -27.76 -32.81
N PHE A 92 26.79 -26.45 -32.91
CA PHE A 92 27.47 -25.60 -31.91
C PHE A 92 26.79 -25.64 -30.55
N ARG A 93 25.46 -25.44 -30.51
CA ARG A 93 24.66 -25.46 -29.28
C ARG A 93 24.63 -26.85 -28.62
N GLU A 94 24.70 -27.91 -29.42
CA GLU A 94 24.75 -29.31 -28.95
C GLU A 94 26.16 -29.73 -28.47
N HIS A 95 27.20 -28.95 -28.79
CA HIS A 95 28.57 -29.28 -28.43
C HIS A 95 28.79 -29.28 -26.91
N SER A 96 29.59 -30.23 -26.41
CA SER A 96 29.83 -30.40 -24.96
C SER A 96 30.49 -29.17 -24.33
N ALA A 97 31.40 -28.51 -25.04
CA ALA A 97 32.04 -27.27 -24.59
C ALA A 97 31.02 -26.13 -24.38
N TYR A 98 29.92 -26.09 -25.14
CA TYR A 98 28.90 -25.04 -25.03
C TYR A 98 28.11 -25.19 -23.74
N SER A 99 27.68 -26.42 -23.46
CA SER A 99 27.03 -26.77 -22.21
C SER A 99 27.95 -26.58 -21.00
N SER A 100 29.23 -26.93 -21.13
CA SER A 100 30.24 -26.72 -20.09
C SER A 100 30.47 -25.24 -19.79
N PHE A 101 30.58 -24.40 -20.82
CA PHE A 101 30.71 -22.95 -20.69
C PHE A 101 29.53 -22.34 -19.94
N LEU A 102 28.29 -22.67 -20.34
CA LEU A 102 27.09 -22.15 -19.68
C LEU A 102 26.94 -22.65 -18.23
N SER A 103 27.22 -23.94 -17.98
CA SER A 103 27.09 -24.53 -16.64
C SER A 103 28.16 -24.03 -15.64
N LYS A 104 29.29 -23.51 -16.13
CA LYS A 104 30.32 -22.89 -15.28
C LYS A 104 29.83 -21.63 -14.57
N TRP A 105 28.88 -20.91 -15.18
CA TRP A 105 28.30 -19.71 -14.59
C TRP A 105 27.39 -20.08 -13.42
N SER A 106 27.77 -19.67 -12.22
CA SER A 106 27.05 -19.96 -10.98
C SER A 106 25.82 -19.06 -10.79
N LEU A 107 24.87 -19.09 -11.75
CA LEU A 107 23.65 -18.26 -11.75
C LEU A 107 22.84 -18.37 -10.46
N ASN A 108 22.87 -19.54 -9.81
CA ASN A 108 22.24 -19.75 -8.51
C ASN A 108 22.81 -18.85 -7.42
N VAL A 109 24.15 -18.77 -7.34
CA VAL A 109 24.86 -17.97 -6.34
C VAL A 109 24.65 -16.49 -6.61
N TYR A 110 24.69 -16.08 -7.89
CA TYR A 110 24.36 -14.73 -8.31
C TYR A 110 22.96 -14.31 -7.81
N PHE A 111 21.93 -15.13 -8.11
CA PHE A 111 20.57 -14.83 -7.68
C PHE A 111 20.46 -14.79 -6.15
N GLN A 112 21.14 -15.69 -5.44
CA GLN A 112 21.12 -15.74 -3.99
C GLN A 112 21.67 -14.45 -3.36
N LEU A 113 22.76 -13.88 -3.89
CA LEU A 113 23.32 -12.61 -3.41
C LEU A 113 22.36 -11.43 -3.66
N ARG A 114 21.73 -11.38 -4.84
CA ARG A 114 20.71 -10.36 -5.16
C ARG A 114 19.49 -10.49 -4.25
N TYR A 115 19.00 -11.71 -4.03
CA TYR A 115 17.90 -12.01 -3.12
C TYR A 115 18.22 -11.61 -1.67
N GLN A 116 19.43 -11.90 -1.20
CA GLN A 116 19.89 -11.54 0.13
C GLN A 116 19.89 -10.03 0.33
N THR A 117 20.37 -9.28 -0.67
CA THR A 117 20.34 -7.80 -0.65
C THR A 117 18.92 -7.26 -0.45
N CYS A 118 17.94 -7.77 -1.24
CA CYS A 118 16.54 -7.38 -1.04
C CYS A 118 16.01 -7.76 0.35
N SER A 119 16.34 -8.95 0.83
CA SER A 119 15.86 -9.48 2.10
C SER A 119 16.39 -8.68 3.29
N GLU A 120 17.65 -8.24 3.25
CA GLU A 120 18.27 -7.41 4.29
C GLU A 120 17.62 -6.02 4.35
N ILE A 121 17.42 -5.39 3.19
CA ILE A 121 16.74 -4.09 3.07
C ILE A 121 15.31 -4.17 3.61
N LEU A 122 14.57 -5.23 3.23
CA LEU A 122 13.20 -5.43 3.68
C LEU A 122 13.13 -5.79 5.17
N SER A 123 14.07 -6.57 5.67
CA SER A 123 14.17 -6.89 7.10
C SER A 123 14.40 -5.63 7.92
N ASP A 124 15.25 -4.70 7.48
CA ASP A 124 15.47 -3.45 8.19
C ASP A 124 14.21 -2.57 8.20
N CYS A 125 13.52 -2.46 7.06
CA CYS A 125 12.25 -1.72 6.99
C CYS A 125 11.14 -2.36 7.85
N SER A 126 11.09 -3.70 7.94
CA SER A 126 10.06 -4.42 8.70
C SER A 126 10.12 -4.17 10.21
N LYS A 127 11.27 -3.71 10.73
CA LYS A 127 11.43 -3.35 12.15
C LYS A 127 10.53 -2.17 12.53
N ASN A 128 10.30 -1.24 11.60
CA ASN A 128 9.43 -0.10 11.80
C ASN A 128 8.62 0.20 10.53
N VAL A 129 7.48 -0.49 10.40
CA VAL A 129 6.53 -0.34 9.28
C VAL A 129 6.01 1.10 9.17
N LEU A 130 5.90 1.82 10.30
CA LEU A 130 5.35 3.16 10.39
C LEU A 130 6.41 4.27 10.21
N LYS A 131 7.65 3.92 9.82
CA LYS A 131 8.69 4.91 9.56
C LYS A 131 8.30 5.78 8.37
N GLU A 132 8.30 7.09 8.55
CA GLU A 132 8.11 8.05 7.47
C GLU A 132 9.20 7.90 6.41
N ALA A 133 8.80 8.08 5.15
CA ALA A 133 9.68 8.06 4.02
C ALA A 133 10.54 9.33 3.98
N GLU A 134 11.73 9.22 3.40
CA GLU A 134 12.59 10.40 3.18
C GLU A 134 11.93 11.35 2.16
N PRO A 135 12.14 12.67 2.27
CA PRO A 135 11.47 13.66 1.41
C PRO A 135 11.80 13.54 -0.08
N GLU A 136 12.88 12.82 -0.44
CA GLU A 136 13.27 12.55 -1.83
C GLU A 136 12.59 11.30 -2.43
N SER A 137 11.79 10.59 -1.63
CA SER A 137 11.15 9.33 -2.04
C SER A 137 9.92 9.56 -2.93
N PRO A 138 9.57 8.60 -3.81
CA PRO A 138 8.63 8.81 -4.92
C PRO A 138 7.16 8.78 -4.45
N GLY A 139 6.71 9.83 -3.76
CA GLY A 139 5.30 10.11 -3.51
C GLY A 139 4.56 9.18 -2.53
N TYR A 140 5.29 8.42 -1.71
CA TYR A 140 4.76 7.60 -0.62
C TYR A 140 5.07 8.27 0.74
N ALA A 141 4.23 8.07 1.77
CA ALA A 141 4.49 8.61 3.11
C ALA A 141 5.36 7.69 3.95
N LEU A 142 5.32 6.38 3.70
CA LEU A 142 5.99 5.37 4.49
C LEU A 142 7.19 4.80 3.75
N ALA A 143 8.30 4.69 4.48
CA ALA A 143 9.54 4.11 3.98
C ALA A 143 9.34 2.66 3.50
N LEU A 144 8.43 1.90 4.13
CA LEU A 144 8.13 0.53 3.72
C LEU A 144 7.63 0.47 2.26
N THR A 145 6.62 1.27 1.93
CA THR A 145 6.00 1.27 0.59
C THR A 145 6.99 1.76 -0.46
N ALA A 146 7.73 2.83 -0.17
CA ALA A 146 8.77 3.34 -1.04
C ALA A 146 9.86 2.29 -1.32
N THR A 147 10.32 1.61 -0.27
CA THR A 147 11.35 0.56 -0.38
C THR A 147 10.85 -0.63 -1.19
N VAL A 148 9.66 -1.16 -0.92
CA VAL A 148 9.11 -2.30 -1.68
C VAL A 148 8.98 -1.94 -3.17
N MET A 149 8.43 -0.76 -3.47
CA MET A 149 8.31 -0.27 -4.84
C MET A 149 9.67 -0.13 -5.52
N HIS A 150 10.67 0.40 -4.80
CA HIS A 150 12.03 0.49 -5.31
C HIS A 150 12.65 -0.89 -5.57
N GLN A 151 12.50 -1.85 -4.65
CA GLN A 151 13.03 -3.20 -4.81
C GLN A 151 12.39 -3.94 -5.99
N ILE A 152 11.08 -3.76 -6.22
CA ILE A 152 10.39 -4.31 -7.40
C ILE A 152 11.03 -3.73 -8.66
N LYS A 153 11.15 -2.41 -8.78
CA LYS A 153 11.78 -1.77 -9.95
C LYS A 153 13.24 -2.18 -10.15
N TRP A 154 13.99 -2.27 -9.05
CA TRP A 154 15.39 -2.68 -9.06
C TRP A 154 15.59 -4.10 -9.58
N CYS A 155 14.71 -5.05 -9.24
CA CYS A 155 14.78 -6.43 -9.72
C CYS A 155 14.72 -6.56 -11.25
N TRP A 156 14.05 -5.61 -11.92
CA TRP A 156 13.88 -5.57 -13.38
C TRP A 156 14.74 -4.52 -14.07
N SER A 157 15.66 -3.89 -13.33
CA SER A 157 16.57 -2.89 -13.89
C SER A 157 17.72 -3.51 -14.67
N ASP A 158 18.26 -2.73 -15.60
CA ASP A 158 19.48 -3.08 -16.31
C ASP A 158 20.66 -3.15 -15.34
N GLY A 159 21.54 -4.14 -15.50
CA GLY A 159 22.58 -4.46 -14.50
C GLY A 159 22.19 -5.50 -13.44
N ILE A 160 20.90 -5.78 -13.28
CA ILE A 160 20.39 -6.75 -12.27
C ILE A 160 19.71 -7.95 -12.93
N TYR A 161 18.79 -7.70 -13.85
CA TYR A 161 17.94 -8.73 -14.43
C TYR A 161 18.69 -9.62 -15.43
N LEU A 162 18.58 -10.94 -15.27
CA LEU A 162 19.10 -11.94 -16.22
C LEU A 162 17.96 -12.83 -16.73
N ASP A 163 17.85 -12.98 -18.05
CA ASP A 163 16.76 -13.74 -18.68
C ASP A 163 16.75 -15.22 -18.27
N SER A 164 17.92 -15.84 -18.12
CA SER A 164 18.05 -17.22 -17.61
C SER A 164 17.49 -17.40 -16.18
N LEU A 165 17.31 -16.29 -15.44
CA LEU A 165 16.74 -16.25 -14.10
C LEU A 165 15.34 -15.63 -14.05
N ARG A 166 14.68 -15.46 -15.20
CA ARG A 166 13.33 -14.87 -15.35
C ARG A 166 12.33 -15.41 -14.33
N HIS A 167 12.23 -16.73 -14.20
CA HIS A 167 11.32 -17.39 -13.27
C HIS A 167 11.58 -17.03 -11.80
N ARG A 168 12.85 -16.77 -11.43
CA ARG A 168 13.23 -16.41 -10.05
C ARG A 168 12.98 -14.96 -9.73
N PHE A 169 13.29 -14.05 -10.65
CA PHE A 169 12.96 -12.63 -10.49
C PHE A 169 11.45 -12.40 -10.46
N TRP A 170 10.70 -13.15 -11.28
CA TRP A 170 9.24 -13.17 -11.20
C TRP A 170 8.75 -13.62 -9.83
N LYS A 171 9.24 -14.76 -9.34
CA LYS A 171 8.91 -15.26 -7.99
C LYS A 171 9.25 -14.22 -6.91
N LEU A 172 10.42 -13.61 -6.95
CA LEU A 172 10.83 -12.58 -6.00
C LEU A 172 9.90 -11.37 -6.03
N THR A 173 9.48 -10.93 -7.21
CA THR A 173 8.55 -9.80 -7.36
C THR A 173 7.21 -10.09 -6.68
N LEU A 174 6.64 -11.27 -6.91
CA LEU A 174 5.42 -11.70 -6.22
C LEU A 174 5.65 -11.82 -4.71
N GLN A 175 6.80 -12.33 -4.28
CA GLN A 175 7.14 -12.39 -2.86
C GLN A 175 7.20 -11.01 -2.21
N LEU A 176 7.78 -10.00 -2.88
CA LEU A 176 7.83 -8.62 -2.38
C LEU A 176 6.42 -8.03 -2.18
N ILE A 177 5.54 -8.21 -3.17
CA ILE A 177 4.12 -7.78 -3.08
C ILE A 177 3.41 -8.47 -1.92
N ASN A 178 3.59 -9.79 -1.79
CA ASN A 178 2.95 -10.59 -0.76
C ASN A 178 3.48 -10.28 0.65
N VAL A 179 4.79 -10.03 0.80
CA VAL A 179 5.37 -9.61 2.07
C VAL A 179 4.86 -8.22 2.45
N TYR A 180 4.74 -7.30 1.49
CA TYR A 180 4.13 -5.99 1.74
C TYR A 180 2.69 -6.12 2.25
N SER A 181 1.84 -6.88 1.54
CA SER A 181 0.46 -7.19 1.96
C SER A 181 0.41 -7.79 3.37
N TYR A 182 1.32 -8.71 3.69
CA TYR A 182 1.42 -9.29 5.02
C TYR A 182 1.80 -8.26 6.09
N LEU A 183 2.84 -7.46 5.86
CA LEU A 183 3.34 -6.47 6.83
C LEU A 183 2.30 -5.39 7.14
N ILE A 184 1.62 -4.86 6.11
CA ILE A 184 0.56 -3.86 6.32
C ILE A 184 -0.67 -4.49 7.02
N GLY A 185 -0.98 -5.75 6.71
CA GLY A 185 -2.06 -6.50 7.37
C GLY A 185 -1.75 -6.81 8.83
N GLU A 186 -0.51 -7.20 9.14
CA GLU A 186 -0.05 -7.48 10.51
C GLU A 186 -0.16 -6.24 11.41
N GLU A 187 0.07 -5.04 10.85
CA GLU A 187 -0.08 -3.79 11.60
C GLU A 187 -1.50 -3.61 12.14
N SER A 188 -2.53 -3.98 11.36
CA SER A 188 -3.94 -3.96 11.83
C SER A 188 -4.19 -4.90 13.01
N LEU A 189 -3.52 -6.06 13.02
CA LEU A 189 -3.63 -7.06 14.10
C LEU A 189 -2.88 -6.62 15.36
N ARG A 190 -1.69 -6.03 15.21
CA ARG A 190 -0.89 -5.51 16.33
C ARG A 190 -1.64 -4.41 17.07
N GLN A 191 -2.29 -3.51 16.34
CA GLN A 191 -3.06 -2.44 16.95
C GLN A 191 -4.29 -2.96 17.68
N SER A 192 -4.99 -3.95 17.12
CA SER A 192 -6.13 -4.62 17.78
C SER A 192 -5.73 -5.36 19.08
N SER A 193 -4.52 -5.92 19.13
CA SER A 193 -4.03 -6.75 20.25
C SER A 193 -3.40 -5.94 21.40
N SER A 194 -3.02 -4.68 21.17
CA SER A 194 -2.38 -3.80 22.17
C SER A 194 -3.33 -3.22 23.23
N SER A 195 -4.54 -3.76 23.32
CA SER A 195 -5.62 -3.38 24.24
C SER A 195 -5.41 -3.85 25.70
N SER A 196 -4.18 -4.20 26.11
CA SER A 196 -3.83 -4.61 27.48
C SER A 196 -3.04 -3.54 28.26
N GLU A 197 -3.79 -2.88 29.15
CA GLU A 197 -3.46 -2.23 30.44
C GLU A 197 -2.37 -1.15 30.58
N HIS A 198 -1.41 -0.93 29.68
CA HIS A 198 -0.45 0.19 29.83
C HIS A 198 -0.21 0.99 28.53
N ALA A 199 -1.00 2.06 28.39
CA ALA A 199 -0.70 3.31 27.70
C ALA A 199 0.12 3.25 26.39
N ARG A 200 -0.58 3.03 25.27
CA ARG A 200 -0.35 3.84 24.07
C ARG A 200 -1.70 4.39 23.65
N VAL A 201 -1.81 5.71 23.57
CA VAL A 201 -2.89 6.35 22.82
C VAL A 201 -2.73 5.85 21.38
N VAL A 202 -3.59 4.95 20.93
CA VAL A 202 -3.57 4.45 19.55
C VAL A 202 -3.88 5.65 18.66
N SER A 203 -2.86 6.15 17.96
CA SER A 203 -3.05 7.24 17.02
C SER A 203 -3.63 6.67 15.73
N ILE A 204 -4.68 7.31 15.21
CA ILE A 204 -5.30 6.95 13.94
C ILE A 204 -4.42 7.31 12.74
N GLU A 205 -3.52 8.28 12.91
CA GLU A 205 -2.70 8.84 11.83
C GLU A 205 -1.79 7.80 11.16
N PRO A 206 -1.00 6.98 11.88
CA PRO A 206 -0.17 5.96 11.22
C PRO A 206 -0.99 4.93 10.43
N LEU A 207 -2.17 4.52 10.92
CA LEU A 207 -3.05 3.62 10.18
C LEU A 207 -3.56 4.26 8.89
N LEU A 208 -3.94 5.53 8.94
CA LEU A 208 -4.33 6.30 7.75
C LEU A 208 -3.19 6.31 6.73
N LEU A 209 -1.96 6.62 7.15
CA LEU A 209 -0.80 6.62 6.25
C LEU A 209 -0.58 5.25 5.59
N VAL A 210 -0.70 4.15 6.35
CA VAL A 210 -0.59 2.78 5.79
C VAL A 210 -1.71 2.51 4.78
N PHE A 211 -2.95 2.86 5.11
CA PHE A 211 -4.09 2.68 4.21
C PHE A 211 -3.89 3.43 2.90
N PHE A 212 -3.46 4.69 2.95
CA PHE A 212 -3.31 5.50 1.75
C PHE A 212 -2.12 5.10 0.90
N ASP A 213 -0.97 4.81 1.49
CA ASP A 213 0.17 4.28 0.73
C ASP A 213 -0.15 2.91 0.11
N GLY A 214 -0.88 2.05 0.83
CA GLY A 214 -1.34 0.78 0.30
C GLY A 214 -2.37 0.95 -0.81
N SER A 215 -3.27 1.93 -0.74
CA SER A 215 -4.17 2.28 -1.86
C SER A 215 -3.41 2.77 -3.10
N LEU A 216 -2.36 3.58 -2.91
CA LEU A 216 -1.47 3.99 -4.02
C LEU A 216 -0.78 2.77 -4.65
N PHE A 217 -0.26 1.87 -3.82
CA PHE A 217 0.39 0.65 -4.28
C PHE A 217 -0.58 -0.30 -4.99
N LEU A 218 -1.80 -0.47 -4.46
CA LEU A 218 -2.85 -1.27 -5.08
C LEU A 218 -3.25 -0.69 -6.43
N LYS A 219 -3.45 0.63 -6.51
CA LYS A 219 -3.78 1.30 -7.77
C LYS A 219 -2.68 1.10 -8.82
N TRP A 220 -1.42 1.19 -8.41
CA TRP A 220 -0.29 0.91 -9.29
C TRP A 220 -0.33 -0.51 -9.87
N LEU A 221 -0.74 -1.52 -9.09
CA LEU A 221 -0.94 -2.90 -9.57
C LEU A 221 -2.13 -3.02 -10.52
N GLU A 222 -3.29 -2.46 -10.14
CA GLU A 222 -4.54 -2.53 -10.93
C GLU A 222 -4.43 -1.84 -12.29
N ASP A 223 -3.63 -0.77 -12.38
CA ASP A 223 -3.37 -0.05 -13.64
C ASP A 223 -2.44 -0.81 -14.60
N GLY A 224 -1.99 -2.03 -14.25
CA GLY A 224 -1.14 -2.85 -15.11
C GLY A 224 0.33 -2.42 -15.14
N ASN A 225 0.75 -1.49 -14.28
CA ASN A 225 2.14 -1.00 -14.30
C ASN A 225 3.18 -2.10 -13.99
N LEU A 226 2.78 -3.13 -13.24
CA LEU A 226 3.64 -4.29 -13.00
C LEU A 226 3.90 -5.05 -14.30
N THR A 227 2.87 -5.31 -15.10
CA THR A 227 3.01 -5.99 -16.39
C THR A 227 3.81 -5.13 -17.37
N ASP A 228 3.60 -3.81 -17.37
CA ASP A 228 4.35 -2.86 -18.19
C ASP A 228 5.83 -2.77 -17.82
N LEU A 229 6.18 -2.98 -16.55
CA LEU A 229 7.57 -3.04 -16.09
C LEU A 229 8.25 -4.35 -16.50
N VAL A 230 7.54 -5.46 -16.36
CA VAL A 230 8.12 -6.80 -16.44
C VAL A 230 8.20 -7.30 -17.89
N PHE A 231 7.16 -7.09 -18.68
CA PHE A 231 7.04 -7.74 -20.00
C PHE A 231 8.00 -7.22 -21.07
N PRO A 232 8.24 -5.90 -21.20
CA PRO A 232 9.28 -5.41 -22.11
C PRO A 232 10.65 -6.00 -21.76
N THR A 233 10.92 -6.16 -20.46
CA THR A 233 12.18 -6.69 -19.93
C THR A 233 12.35 -8.18 -20.22
N MET A 234 11.26 -8.96 -20.23
CA MET A 234 11.26 -10.39 -20.58
C MET A 234 11.35 -10.67 -22.10
N GLN A 235 11.37 -9.63 -22.95
CA GLN A 235 11.37 -9.78 -24.41
C GLN A 235 10.26 -10.72 -24.94
N LEU A 236 9.14 -10.80 -24.23
CA LEU A 236 7.99 -11.60 -24.67
C LEU A 236 7.41 -10.97 -25.95
N PRO A 237 7.08 -11.76 -26.99
CA PRO A 237 6.45 -11.23 -28.20
C PRO A 237 5.18 -10.47 -27.83
N LYS A 238 5.03 -9.22 -28.31
CA LYS A 238 3.86 -8.35 -28.05
C LYS A 238 2.52 -8.90 -28.56
N THR A 239 2.52 -10.07 -29.19
CA THR A 239 1.38 -10.64 -29.94
C THR A 239 0.49 -11.59 -29.15
N ASP A 240 0.93 -12.10 -27.99
CA ASP A 240 0.09 -12.99 -27.18
C ASP A 240 -0.41 -12.27 -25.92
N GLU A 241 -1.71 -12.38 -25.67
CA GLU A 241 -2.31 -12.04 -24.39
C GLU A 241 -1.54 -12.73 -23.25
N MET A 242 -1.48 -12.07 -22.08
CA MET A 242 -0.78 -12.62 -20.91
C MET A 242 -1.26 -14.05 -20.65
N PRO A 243 -0.36 -15.04 -20.51
CA PRO A 243 -0.75 -16.39 -20.14
C PRO A 243 -1.61 -16.36 -18.87
N ASP A 244 -2.75 -17.04 -18.89
CA ASP A 244 -3.74 -16.99 -17.80
C ASP A 244 -3.12 -17.22 -16.41
N TRP A 245 -2.15 -18.13 -16.30
CA TRP A 245 -1.48 -18.43 -15.04
C TRP A 245 -0.64 -17.26 -14.50
N LEU A 246 -0.05 -16.43 -15.37
CA LEU A 246 0.67 -15.21 -14.97
C LEU A 246 -0.32 -14.15 -14.50
N ALA A 247 -1.44 -14.01 -15.21
CA ALA A 247 -2.52 -13.11 -14.85
C ALA A 247 -3.04 -13.43 -13.45
N GLN A 248 -3.34 -14.71 -13.21
CA GLN A 248 -3.81 -15.23 -11.92
C GLN A 248 -2.81 -14.96 -10.79
N CYS A 249 -1.50 -15.10 -11.02
CA CYS A 249 -0.50 -14.80 -9.99
C CYS A 249 -0.51 -13.32 -9.55
N VAL A 250 -0.71 -12.42 -10.51
CA VAL A 250 -0.82 -10.97 -10.24
C VAL A 250 -2.14 -10.67 -9.55
N GLU A 251 -3.24 -11.26 -10.02
CA GLU A 251 -4.57 -11.12 -9.43
C GLU A 251 -4.58 -11.60 -7.96
N ASP A 252 -4.05 -12.79 -7.69
CA ASP A 252 -3.93 -13.35 -6.34
C ASP A 252 -3.14 -12.43 -5.39
N SER A 253 -2.05 -11.85 -5.89
CA SER A 253 -1.22 -10.93 -5.10
C SER A 253 -1.91 -9.58 -4.88
N THR A 254 -2.66 -9.10 -5.87
CA THR A 254 -3.46 -7.87 -5.82
C THR A 254 -4.61 -8.02 -4.83
N GLU A 255 -5.33 -9.14 -4.85
CA GLU A 255 -6.44 -9.43 -3.95
C GLU A 255 -5.97 -9.54 -2.49
N ARG A 256 -4.76 -10.06 -2.25
CA ARG A 256 -4.15 -10.05 -0.90
C ARG A 256 -3.88 -8.64 -0.38
N VAL A 257 -3.33 -7.75 -1.22
CA VAL A 257 -3.13 -6.34 -0.85
C VAL A 257 -4.49 -5.70 -0.51
N LYS A 258 -5.50 -5.93 -1.35
CA LYS A 258 -6.86 -5.43 -1.15
C LYS A 258 -7.49 -5.93 0.16
N SER A 259 -7.35 -7.22 0.46
CA SER A 259 -7.82 -7.80 1.73
C SER A 259 -7.13 -7.19 2.97
N SER A 260 -5.81 -6.95 2.88
CA SER A 260 -5.09 -6.24 3.94
C SER A 260 -5.59 -4.80 4.11
N LEU A 261 -5.87 -4.08 3.02
CA LEU A 261 -6.43 -2.72 3.07
C LEU A 261 -7.84 -2.67 3.69
N VAL A 262 -8.69 -3.66 3.41
CA VAL A 262 -10.00 -3.80 4.06
C VAL A 262 -9.84 -3.98 5.57
N SER A 263 -8.87 -4.80 5.99
CA SER A 263 -8.56 -5.04 7.41
C SER A 263 -8.06 -3.76 8.10
N ILE A 264 -7.17 -3.01 7.44
CA ILE A 264 -6.67 -1.73 7.94
C ILE A 264 -7.80 -0.71 8.04
N ARG A 265 -8.67 -0.60 7.03
CA ARG A 265 -9.84 0.30 7.05
C ARG A 265 -10.76 -0.01 8.23
N SER A 266 -11.05 -1.28 8.47
CA SER A 266 -11.83 -1.70 9.64
C SER A 266 -11.17 -1.28 10.96
N CYS A 267 -9.85 -1.44 11.05
CA CYS A 267 -9.06 -1.01 12.21
C CYS A 267 -9.14 0.52 12.42
N ILE A 268 -8.98 1.33 11.36
CA ILE A 268 -9.14 2.79 11.40
C ILE A 268 -10.51 3.17 11.97
N CYS A 269 -11.59 2.56 11.46
CA CYS A 269 -12.95 2.83 11.93
C CYS A 269 -13.12 2.45 13.41
N SER A 270 -12.56 1.32 13.85
CA SER A 270 -12.61 0.89 15.25
C SER A 270 -11.84 1.84 16.17
N THR A 271 -10.61 2.21 15.80
CA THR A 271 -9.77 3.13 16.58
C THR A 271 -10.43 4.50 16.69
N PHE A 272 -11.01 5.00 15.60
CA PHE A 272 -11.77 6.25 15.61
C PHE A 272 -12.98 6.14 16.56
N GLN A 273 -13.73 5.06 16.46
CA GLN A 273 -14.90 4.80 17.31
C GLN A 273 -14.53 4.75 18.79
N ASP A 274 -13.46 4.05 19.17
CA ASP A 274 -13.05 3.95 20.58
C ASP A 274 -12.65 5.31 21.16
N SER A 275 -11.92 6.12 20.37
CA SER A 275 -11.56 7.49 20.73
C SER A 275 -12.81 8.36 20.92
N MET A 276 -13.73 8.33 19.93
CA MET A 276 -14.97 9.12 19.95
C MET A 276 -15.93 8.67 21.04
N GLN A 277 -16.00 7.37 21.36
CA GLN A 277 -16.87 6.84 22.40
C GLN A 277 -16.52 7.43 23.77
N THR A 278 -15.22 7.53 24.07
CA THR A 278 -14.74 8.07 25.34
C THR A 278 -15.12 9.55 25.51
N LEU A 279 -15.11 10.33 24.42
CA LEU A 279 -15.48 11.74 24.44
C LEU A 279 -17.00 11.95 24.49
N THR A 280 -17.74 11.26 23.62
CA THR A 280 -19.20 11.39 23.49
C THR A 280 -19.96 10.93 24.73
N ARG A 281 -19.44 9.93 25.48
CA ARG A 281 -20.03 9.52 26.78
C ARG A 281 -20.08 10.63 27.82
N GLN A 282 -19.22 11.66 27.73
CA GLN A 282 -19.22 12.80 28.66
C GLN A 282 -20.51 13.62 28.58
N VAL A 283 -21.30 13.48 27.51
CA VAL A 283 -22.66 14.03 27.41
C VAL A 283 -23.52 13.55 28.58
N GLN A 284 -23.37 12.30 29.02
CA GLN A 284 -24.16 11.72 30.12
C GLN A 284 -23.85 12.34 31.50
N ASP A 285 -22.79 13.14 31.63
CA ASP A 285 -22.47 13.84 32.87
C ASP A 285 -23.22 15.18 33.03
N LEU A 286 -23.88 15.68 31.98
CA LEU A 286 -24.61 16.95 32.01
C LEU A 286 -25.66 17.05 33.13
N PRO A 287 -26.46 16.02 33.46
CA PRO A 287 -27.39 16.08 34.57
C PRO A 287 -26.74 16.38 35.92
N ARG A 288 -25.54 15.84 36.16
CA ARG A 288 -24.80 16.08 37.42
C ARG A 288 -24.34 17.52 37.54
N GLN A 289 -24.11 18.19 36.40
CA GLN A 289 -23.63 19.56 36.37
C GLN A 289 -24.70 20.62 36.65
N TYR A 290 -25.98 20.28 36.43
CA TYR A 290 -27.10 21.22 36.55
C TYR A 290 -28.06 20.88 37.68
N ARG A 291 -28.39 19.59 37.89
CA ARG A 291 -29.38 19.19 38.90
C ARG A 291 -28.91 19.51 40.31
N ARG A 292 -29.75 20.24 41.06
CA ARG A 292 -29.48 20.61 42.47
C ARG A 292 -28.18 21.40 42.62
N THR A 293 -27.83 22.16 41.59
CA THR A 293 -26.71 23.10 41.61
C THR A 293 -27.25 24.52 41.48
N ASN A 294 -26.58 25.50 42.10
CA ASN A 294 -26.89 26.93 41.88
C ASN A 294 -26.24 27.47 40.60
N ARG A 295 -25.98 26.60 39.60
CA ARG A 295 -25.33 27.01 38.35
C ARG A 295 -26.27 27.87 37.51
N ASP A 296 -25.72 28.93 36.93
CA ASP A 296 -26.42 29.84 36.05
C ASP A 296 -26.92 29.14 34.78
N TRP A 297 -27.79 29.85 34.04
CA TRP A 297 -28.26 29.39 32.74
C TRP A 297 -27.09 29.22 31.75
N PRO A 298 -27.02 28.11 31.00
CA PRO A 298 -25.91 27.87 30.09
C PRO A 298 -25.83 28.90 28.96
N SER A 299 -24.62 29.35 28.66
CA SER A 299 -24.33 30.36 27.61
C SER A 299 -23.12 30.01 26.75
N LYS A 300 -22.41 28.92 27.08
CA LYS A 300 -21.21 28.46 26.37
C LYS A 300 -21.30 26.94 26.14
N PRO A 301 -20.65 26.41 25.10
CA PRO A 301 -20.53 24.97 24.91
C PRO A 301 -19.85 24.27 26.09
N SER A 302 -20.16 23.00 26.27
CA SER A 302 -19.60 22.13 27.30
C SER A 302 -18.10 21.93 27.12
N LEU A 303 -17.39 21.70 28.23
CA LEU A 303 -15.92 21.55 28.23
C LEU A 303 -15.40 20.36 27.42
N PHE A 304 -16.24 19.34 27.19
CA PHE A 304 -15.88 18.20 26.34
C PHE A 304 -15.99 18.55 24.84
N MET A 305 -16.80 19.54 24.46
CA MET A 305 -17.08 19.84 23.06
C MET A 305 -15.81 20.21 22.27
N PRO A 306 -14.94 21.13 22.73
CA PRO A 306 -13.69 21.43 22.02
C PRO A 306 -12.81 20.19 21.80
N LYS A 307 -12.85 19.20 22.69
CA LYS A 307 -12.07 17.96 22.51
C LYS A 307 -12.62 17.14 21.35
N ILE A 308 -13.94 17.04 21.23
CA ILE A 308 -14.59 16.36 20.09
C ILE A 308 -14.22 17.09 18.80
N LEU A 309 -14.38 18.42 18.74
CA LEU A 309 -14.09 19.19 17.53
C LEU A 309 -12.62 19.08 17.11
N ASN A 310 -11.69 19.13 18.07
CA ASN A 310 -10.27 18.97 17.79
C ASN A 310 -9.94 17.59 17.21
N GLN A 311 -10.65 16.51 17.59
CA GLN A 311 -10.44 15.20 16.97
C GLN A 311 -10.84 15.23 15.47
N LEU A 312 -11.97 15.85 15.14
CA LEU A 312 -12.42 15.96 13.75
C LEU A 312 -11.50 16.86 12.92
N THR A 313 -11.04 17.97 13.51
CA THR A 313 -10.07 18.88 12.86
C THR A 313 -8.73 18.21 12.64
N SER A 314 -8.20 17.49 13.64
CA SER A 314 -6.92 16.78 13.52
C SER A 314 -6.98 15.73 12.42
N LEU A 315 -8.11 15.01 12.30
CA LEU A 315 -8.33 14.05 11.22
C LEU A 315 -8.29 14.74 9.84
N ALA A 316 -8.99 15.87 9.70
CA ALA A 316 -8.99 16.64 8.46
C ALA A 316 -7.58 17.14 8.10
N GLN A 317 -6.84 17.68 9.08
CA GLN A 317 -5.49 18.19 8.88
C GLN A 317 -4.49 17.10 8.46
N THR A 318 -4.53 15.94 9.11
CA THR A 318 -3.69 14.79 8.72
C THR A 318 -3.95 14.41 7.26
N ILE A 319 -5.21 14.34 6.84
CA ILE A 319 -5.58 13.97 5.47
C ILE A 319 -5.17 15.05 4.47
N GLU A 320 -5.43 16.32 4.76
CA GLU A 320 -5.05 17.42 3.87
C GLU A 320 -3.54 17.51 3.69
N CYS A 321 -2.80 17.63 4.80
CA CYS A 321 -1.38 17.97 4.75
C CYS A 321 -0.50 16.78 4.35
N ASN A 322 -0.80 15.57 4.83
CA ASN A 322 0.10 14.42 4.69
C ASN A 322 -0.29 13.48 3.54
N ILE A 323 -1.51 13.57 3.02
CA ILE A 323 -2.05 12.61 2.04
C ILE A 323 -2.48 13.31 0.76
N LEU A 324 -3.40 14.28 0.83
CA LEU A 324 -3.98 14.92 -0.37
C LEU A 324 -2.98 15.80 -1.12
N THR A 325 -1.90 16.26 -0.49
CA THR A 325 -0.80 16.99 -1.14
C THR A 325 0.10 16.11 -2.00
N LYS A 326 0.01 14.78 -1.90
CA LYS A 326 0.88 13.88 -2.66
C LYS A 326 0.49 13.87 -4.14
N PHE A 327 1.50 14.00 -5.00
CA PHE A 327 1.33 14.05 -6.46
C PHE A 327 0.45 12.91 -7.03
N HIS A 328 0.67 11.67 -6.60
CA HIS A 328 -0.10 10.52 -7.11
C HIS A 328 -1.58 10.56 -6.71
N VAL A 329 -1.90 11.12 -5.54
CA VAL A 329 -3.28 11.30 -5.07
C VAL A 329 -3.94 12.43 -5.84
N ASP A 330 -3.23 13.54 -6.03
CA ASP A 330 -3.73 14.69 -6.77
C ASP A 330 -3.98 14.38 -8.26
N ALA A 331 -3.11 13.56 -8.85
CA ALA A 331 -3.24 13.09 -10.23
C ALA A 331 -4.39 12.08 -10.44
N SER A 332 -4.95 11.48 -9.38
CA SER A 332 -5.97 10.44 -9.47
C SER A 332 -7.26 10.82 -8.75
N PRO A 333 -8.31 11.24 -9.50
CA PRO A 333 -9.61 11.59 -8.92
C PRO A 333 -10.21 10.44 -8.10
N ALA A 334 -10.11 9.19 -8.57
CA ALA A 334 -10.65 8.04 -7.85
C ALA A 334 -9.98 7.80 -6.49
N LEU A 335 -8.66 8.04 -6.37
CA LEU A 335 -7.95 7.92 -5.09
C LEU A 335 -8.33 9.07 -4.15
N ARG A 336 -8.41 10.30 -4.67
CA ARG A 336 -8.90 11.46 -3.91
C ARG A 336 -10.33 11.24 -3.39
N ASP A 337 -11.21 10.67 -4.21
CA ASP A 337 -12.58 10.34 -3.82
C ASP A 337 -12.61 9.24 -2.75
N GLN A 338 -11.76 8.21 -2.86
CA GLN A 338 -11.63 7.16 -1.84
C GLN A 338 -11.17 7.74 -0.49
N VAL A 339 -10.20 8.66 -0.50
CA VAL A 339 -9.68 9.34 0.70
C VAL A 339 -10.77 10.19 1.33
N SER A 340 -11.46 10.99 0.53
CA SER A 340 -12.52 11.89 0.98
C SER A 340 -13.71 11.08 1.53
N SER A 341 -14.10 10.00 0.85
CA SER A 341 -15.16 9.09 1.31
C SER A 341 -14.83 8.44 2.65
N LEU A 342 -13.60 7.98 2.88
CA LEU A 342 -13.19 7.46 4.20
C LEU A 342 -13.34 8.53 5.29
N PHE A 343 -12.91 9.77 5.00
CA PHE A 343 -13.08 10.88 5.94
C PHE A 343 -14.56 11.12 6.27
N GLU A 344 -15.42 11.23 5.27
CA GLU A 344 -16.85 11.45 5.45
C GLU A 344 -17.53 10.33 6.25
N ASP A 345 -17.17 9.08 6.00
CA ASP A 345 -17.67 7.92 6.75
C ASP A 345 -17.31 8.02 8.24
N LEU A 346 -16.07 8.39 8.55
CA LEU A 346 -15.61 8.58 9.92
C LEU A 346 -16.34 9.74 10.60
N ILE A 347 -16.46 10.90 9.93
CA ILE A 347 -17.22 12.04 10.47
C ILE A 347 -18.68 11.66 10.74
N LEU A 348 -19.33 10.99 9.79
CA LEU A 348 -20.71 10.55 9.93
C LEU A 348 -20.88 9.55 11.08
N GLN A 349 -19.93 8.61 11.25
CA GLN A 349 -19.90 7.70 12.38
C GLN A 349 -19.77 8.46 13.71
N GLY A 350 -18.86 9.44 13.79
CA GLY A 350 -18.68 10.30 14.95
C GLY A 350 -19.96 11.08 15.31
N THR A 351 -20.63 11.65 14.30
CA THR A 351 -21.90 12.36 14.46
C THR A 351 -23.00 11.44 14.97
N LYS A 352 -23.14 10.24 14.42
CA LYS A 352 -24.12 9.24 14.88
C LYS A 352 -23.88 8.84 16.34
N MET A 353 -22.63 8.70 16.76
CA MET A 353 -22.28 8.41 18.15
C MET A 353 -22.63 9.55 19.10
N TYR A 354 -22.30 10.79 18.71
CA TYR A 354 -22.69 11.97 19.48
C TYR A 354 -24.22 12.07 19.60
N HIS A 355 -24.93 11.94 18.48
CA HIS A 355 -26.39 11.97 18.43
C HIS A 355 -27.02 10.91 19.34
N ALA A 356 -26.54 9.66 19.27
CA ALA A 356 -27.03 8.58 20.12
C ALA A 356 -26.93 8.92 21.62
N GLN A 357 -25.80 9.53 22.04
CA GLN A 357 -25.62 9.96 23.43
C GLN A 357 -26.53 11.13 23.80
N THR A 358 -26.71 12.12 22.93
CA THR A 358 -27.63 13.23 23.18
C THR A 358 -29.09 12.77 23.25
N SER A 359 -29.53 11.91 22.33
CA SER A 359 -30.89 11.39 22.28
C SER A 359 -31.22 10.54 23.52
N GLU A 360 -30.29 9.68 23.93
CA GLU A 360 -30.44 8.89 25.16
C GLU A 360 -30.58 9.81 26.39
N LEU A 361 -29.75 10.85 26.48
CA LEU A 361 -29.81 11.83 27.55
C LEU A 361 -31.15 12.57 27.56
N ILE A 362 -31.59 13.10 26.42
CA ILE A 362 -32.84 13.87 26.30
C ILE A 362 -34.06 12.99 26.65
N ALA A 363 -34.10 11.75 26.16
CA ALA A 363 -35.13 10.79 26.52
C ALA A 363 -35.16 10.50 28.03
N SER A 364 -33.98 10.39 28.66
CA SER A 364 -33.87 10.19 30.11
C SER A 364 -34.40 11.39 30.91
N VAL A 365 -34.10 12.62 30.45
CA VAL A 365 -34.57 13.87 31.07
C VAL A 365 -36.09 13.95 30.97
N LYS A 366 -36.66 13.74 29.78
CA LYS A 366 -38.12 13.74 29.54
C LYS A 366 -38.84 12.74 30.44
N LYS A 367 -38.31 11.52 30.59
CA LYS A 367 -38.89 10.49 31.48
C LYS A 367 -38.91 10.92 32.95
N VAL A 368 -37.83 11.57 33.41
CA VAL A 368 -37.75 12.11 34.78
C VAL A 368 -38.78 13.23 34.98
N GLU A 369 -38.89 14.16 34.03
CA GLU A 369 -39.88 15.23 34.09
C GLU A 369 -41.32 14.72 34.10
N ASP A 370 -41.65 13.78 33.23
CA ASP A 370 -42.98 13.16 33.19
C ASP A 370 -43.32 12.47 34.51
N SER A 371 -42.35 11.81 35.14
CA SER A 371 -42.54 11.18 36.46
C SER A 371 -42.82 12.23 37.54
N LEU A 372 -42.09 13.34 37.53
CA LEU A 372 -42.27 14.46 38.46
C LEU A 372 -43.60 15.16 38.22
N ARG A 373 -44.01 15.35 36.97
CA ARG A 373 -45.29 15.92 36.59
C ARG A 373 -46.45 15.06 37.08
N ARG A 374 -46.41 13.74 36.86
CA ARG A 374 -47.42 12.79 37.38
C ARG A 374 -47.50 12.84 38.91
N LEU A 375 -46.35 12.89 39.59
CA LEU A 375 -46.29 12.98 41.05
C LEU A 375 -46.85 14.31 41.58
N ARG A 376 -46.60 15.43 40.91
CA ARG A 376 -47.22 16.74 41.24
C ARG A 376 -48.74 16.70 41.07
N VAL A 377 -49.23 16.13 39.97
CA VAL A 377 -50.67 15.98 39.73
C VAL A 377 -51.33 15.10 40.78
N ALA A 378 -50.73 13.95 41.13
CA ALA A 378 -51.23 13.07 42.18
C ALA A 378 -51.32 13.76 43.56
N ARG A 379 -50.34 14.61 43.89
CA ARG A 379 -50.35 15.41 45.13
C ARG A 379 -51.39 16.53 45.10
N ALA A 380 -51.63 17.13 43.95
CA ALA A 380 -52.65 18.18 43.78
C ALA A 380 -54.08 17.64 43.97
N VAL A 381 -54.34 16.39 43.56
CA VAL A 381 -55.64 15.71 43.77
C VAL A 381 -55.89 15.39 45.26
N GLY A 382 -54.84 15.29 46.08
CA GLY A 382 -54.91 15.03 47.53
C GLY A 382 -55.11 16.26 48.43
N GLY A 383 -55.43 17.44 47.89
CA GLY A 383 -55.81 18.63 48.68
C GLY A 383 -54.69 19.62 49.03
N GLY A 384 -53.48 19.47 48.50
CA GLY A 384 -52.40 20.45 48.68
C GLY A 384 -52.31 21.43 47.51
N GLN A 385 -52.89 22.62 47.64
CA GLN A 385 -52.66 23.72 46.69
C GLN A 385 -51.27 24.33 46.93
N ASN A 386 -50.38 24.15 45.96
CA ASN A 386 -49.31 25.10 45.66
C ASN A 386 -48.85 24.89 44.21
N ALA A 387 -49.55 25.53 43.27
CA ALA A 387 -49.11 25.65 41.89
C ALA A 387 -48.02 26.73 41.82
N GLY A 388 -46.78 26.33 42.14
CA GLY A 388 -45.62 27.17 41.86
C GLY A 388 -45.48 27.40 40.36
N THR A 389 -45.35 28.66 39.96
CA THR A 389 -45.12 29.11 38.58
C THR A 389 -44.03 28.32 37.88
N ALA A 390 -44.24 28.03 36.59
CA ALA A 390 -43.30 27.37 35.69
C ALA A 390 -42.04 28.23 35.47
N GLY A 391 -41.18 28.27 36.48
CA GLY A 391 -39.82 28.79 36.36
C GLY A 391 -38.96 27.80 35.61
N LYS A 392 -38.00 28.32 34.84
CA LYS A 392 -36.94 27.56 34.16
C LYS A 392 -36.34 26.50 35.10
N THR A 393 -36.52 25.23 34.74
CA THR A 393 -36.10 24.09 35.56
C THR A 393 -34.64 23.71 35.30
N ASP A 394 -34.05 22.89 36.16
CA ASP A 394 -32.72 22.32 35.92
C ASP A 394 -32.71 21.44 34.66
N ASP A 395 -33.81 20.76 34.34
CA ASP A 395 -33.96 19.95 33.14
C ASP A 395 -34.05 20.82 31.86
N ASP A 396 -34.62 22.04 31.95
CA ASP A 396 -34.56 23.05 30.87
C ASP A 396 -33.11 23.52 30.60
N LYS A 397 -32.29 23.68 31.66
CA LYS A 397 -30.87 24.01 31.49
C LYS A 397 -30.12 22.90 30.77
N ILE A 398 -30.41 21.63 31.07
CA ILE A 398 -29.79 20.48 30.41
C ILE A 398 -30.14 20.44 28.92
N ARG A 399 -31.44 20.57 28.56
CA ARG A 399 -31.86 20.67 27.16
C ARG A 399 -31.18 21.83 26.43
N HIS A 400 -31.11 22.99 27.08
CA HIS A 400 -30.46 24.16 26.49
C HIS A 400 -28.96 23.95 26.30
N GLN A 401 -28.25 23.30 27.23
CA GLN A 401 -26.83 22.97 27.05
C GLN A 401 -26.62 22.02 25.87
N VAL A 402 -27.44 20.97 25.74
CA VAL A 402 -27.39 20.04 24.60
C VAL A 402 -27.61 20.79 23.29
N HIS A 403 -28.58 21.72 23.25
CA HIS A 403 -28.82 22.55 22.08
C HIS A 403 -27.61 23.43 21.72
N LEU A 404 -26.98 24.11 22.70
CA LEU A 404 -25.78 24.91 22.47
C LEU A 404 -24.60 24.05 21.97
N ASP A 405 -24.43 22.86 22.54
CA ASP A 405 -23.39 21.92 22.15
C ASP A 405 -23.60 21.43 20.71
N THR A 406 -24.83 21.06 20.35
CA THR A 406 -25.18 20.62 18.99
C THR A 406 -25.06 21.75 17.97
N GLN A 407 -25.41 23.00 18.32
CA GLN A 407 -25.18 24.15 17.45
C GLN A 407 -23.70 24.38 17.16
N GLU A 408 -22.84 24.28 18.18
CA GLU A 408 -21.39 24.42 17.99
C GLU A 408 -20.82 23.27 17.15
N TYR A 409 -21.30 22.03 17.37
CA TYR A 409 -20.93 20.88 16.54
C TYR A 409 -21.31 21.10 15.06
N LEU A 410 -22.56 21.50 14.79
CA LEU A 410 -23.04 21.80 13.44
C LEU A 410 -22.26 22.94 12.76
N LYS A 411 -21.94 23.98 13.52
CA LYS A 411 -21.11 25.09 13.04
C LYS A 411 -19.71 24.60 12.66
N HIS A 412 -19.14 23.72 13.45
CA HIS A 412 -17.82 23.15 13.17
C HIS A 412 -17.82 22.24 11.95
N LEU A 413 -18.85 21.40 11.76
CA LEU A 413 -18.99 20.57 10.57
C LEU A 413 -18.95 21.41 9.27
N ARG A 414 -19.61 22.58 9.26
CA ARG A 414 -19.56 23.51 8.10
C ARG A 414 -18.17 24.08 7.82
N SER A 415 -17.27 24.06 8.81
CA SER A 415 -15.90 24.56 8.68
C SER A 415 -14.88 23.47 8.34
N LEU A 416 -15.29 22.20 8.30
CA LEU A 416 -14.39 21.10 7.94
C LEU A 416 -14.13 21.13 6.43
N PRO A 417 -12.88 21.27 5.99
CA PRO A 417 -12.56 21.57 4.59
C PRO A 417 -12.78 20.37 3.64
N LEU A 418 -12.72 19.14 4.16
CA LEU A 418 -12.88 17.90 3.40
C LEU A 418 -14.31 17.34 3.40
N LEU A 419 -15.25 17.98 4.10
CA LEU A 419 -16.63 17.51 4.17
C LEU A 419 -17.41 18.09 3.00
N SER A 420 -17.87 17.25 2.08
CA SER A 420 -18.70 17.71 0.95
C SER A 420 -20.06 18.22 1.42
N GLU A 421 -20.77 18.91 0.52
CA GLU A 421 -22.15 19.33 0.74
C GLU A 421 -23.09 18.14 1.05
N ASP A 422 -22.88 16.99 0.41
CA ASP A 422 -23.72 15.81 0.64
C ASP A 422 -23.34 15.09 1.94
N GLY A 423 -22.04 15.06 2.28
CA GLY A 423 -21.56 14.65 3.60
C GLY A 423 -22.16 15.53 4.71
N LEU A 424 -22.17 16.85 4.52
CA LEU A 424 -22.75 17.81 5.45
C LEU A 424 -24.26 17.58 5.64
N LYS A 425 -25.01 17.43 4.54
CA LYS A 425 -26.45 17.10 4.59
C LYS A 425 -26.71 15.80 5.34
N SER A 426 -25.91 14.76 5.11
CA SER A 426 -26.04 13.47 5.78
C SER A 426 -25.83 13.59 7.29
N ASN A 427 -24.84 14.38 7.71
CA ASN A 427 -24.60 14.66 9.13
C ASN A 427 -25.73 15.50 9.75
N PHE A 428 -26.27 16.47 9.02
CA PHE A 428 -27.39 17.29 9.51
C PHE A 428 -28.66 16.48 9.66
N ALA A 429 -28.96 15.60 8.69
CA ALA A 429 -30.10 14.71 8.77
C ALA A 429 -30.07 13.83 10.03
N VAL A 430 -28.88 13.38 10.47
CA VAL A 430 -28.72 12.63 11.72
C VAL A 430 -29.00 13.48 12.96
N LEU A 431 -28.70 14.78 12.94
CA LEU A 431 -28.88 15.67 14.10
C LEU A 431 -30.27 16.33 14.15
N SER A 432 -30.97 16.45 13.02
CA SER A 432 -32.30 17.06 12.90
C SER A 432 -33.46 16.13 13.25
N THR A 433 -33.23 14.82 13.42
CA THR A 433 -34.29 13.82 13.66
C THR A 433 -35.13 14.00 14.93
N GLU A 434 -34.81 14.97 15.80
CA GLU A 434 -35.58 15.27 17.01
C GLU A 434 -36.43 16.55 16.93
N GLU A 435 -36.12 17.53 16.05
CA GLU A 435 -36.83 18.82 16.05
C GLU A 435 -38.25 18.74 15.45
N ASP A 436 -38.56 17.77 14.59
CA ASP A 436 -39.88 17.65 13.95
C ASP A 436 -40.95 16.92 14.79
N SER A 437 -40.62 16.45 15.99
CA SER A 437 -41.59 15.75 16.87
C SER A 437 -42.20 16.62 17.96
N GLU A 438 -41.70 17.84 18.17
CA GLU A 438 -42.20 18.76 19.20
C GLU A 438 -42.25 20.22 18.70
N SER A 439 -42.92 20.49 17.58
CA SER A 439 -43.49 21.82 17.33
C SER A 439 -44.95 21.85 17.82
N PRO A 440 -45.30 22.53 18.93
CA PRO A 440 -46.69 22.83 19.21
C PRO A 440 -47.16 23.83 18.17
N SER A 441 -48.31 23.56 17.56
CA SER A 441 -49.00 24.50 16.68
C SER A 441 -49.24 25.82 17.40
N MET A 442 -48.39 26.82 17.15
CA MET A 442 -48.82 28.20 17.25
C MET A 442 -49.75 28.46 16.07
N ALA A 443 -51.04 28.19 16.29
CA ALA A 443 -52.10 28.70 15.45
C ALA A 443 -52.12 30.23 15.58
N VAL A 444 -51.74 30.89 14.49
CA VAL A 444 -52.12 32.26 14.20
C VAL A 444 -53.60 32.24 13.84
N SER A 445 -54.44 32.82 14.69
CA SER A 445 -55.59 33.68 14.37
C SER A 445 -56.23 34.17 15.66
#